data_AF-A0A8S0VHQ7-F1
#
_entry.id   AF-A0A8S0VHQ7-F1
#
_cell.length_a   1.000
_cell.length_b   1.000
_cell.length_c   1.000
_cell.angle_alpha   90.00
_cell.angle_beta   90.00
_cell.angle_gamma   90.00
#
_symmetry.space_group_name_H-M   'P 1'
#
loop_
_entity.id
_entity.type
_entity.pdbx_description
1 polymer ?
#
loop_
_entity_poly.entity_id
_entity_poly.type
_entity_poly.pdbx_seq_one_letter_code
_entity_poly.pdbx_strand_id
1 'polypeptide(L)'
;MEEFAETAVNARVIPALVELLRGKLTWVEQRVAVQALGHLATYASTFPAVANYGEILGLSMQLSTSSLEIVYTHFYQYFDRRLSYHCDLLTRGMGGDEMVSWKAEEWASQLQCWSLQLINCFAFKPEFLPTIFKPDF
;
A
#
# COMPACT_ATOMS: atom_id res chain seq x y z
N MET A 1 -0.82 18.24 -11.20
CA MET A 1 -0.88 16.99 -10.40
C MET A 1 0.51 16.67 -9.86
N GLU A 2 1.54 16.66 -10.71
CA GLU A 2 2.95 16.53 -10.29
C GLU A 2 3.40 17.59 -9.26
N GLU A 3 3.00 18.86 -9.41
CA GLU A 3 3.29 19.92 -8.42
C GLU A 3 2.81 19.59 -6.99
N PHE A 4 1.69 18.89 -6.84
CA PHE A 4 1.20 18.44 -5.53
C PHE A 4 2.05 17.30 -4.97
N ALA A 5 2.55 16.41 -5.82
CA ALA A 5 3.49 15.37 -5.43
C ALA A 5 4.82 16.00 -4.95
N GLU A 6 5.35 16.98 -5.68
CA GLU A 6 6.55 17.72 -5.27
C GLU A 6 6.35 18.45 -3.94
N THR A 7 5.21 19.13 -3.78
CA THR A 7 4.84 19.79 -2.52
C THR A 7 4.79 18.80 -1.36
N ALA A 8 4.21 17.61 -1.56
CA ALA A 8 4.15 16.57 -0.53
C ALA A 8 5.54 16.05 -0.16
N VAL A 9 6.41 15.81 -1.14
CA VAL A 9 7.82 15.42 -0.88
C VAL A 9 8.56 16.50 -0.09
N ASN A 10 8.39 17.77 -0.47
CA ASN A 10 8.98 18.91 0.23
C ASN A 10 8.47 19.05 1.67
N ALA A 11 7.20 18.71 1.91
CA ALA A 11 6.59 18.62 3.23
C ALA A 11 7.02 17.39 4.04
N ARG A 12 7.96 16.57 3.52
CA ARG A 12 8.55 15.40 4.20
C ARG A 12 7.52 14.32 4.58
N VAL A 13 6.56 14.04 3.70
CA VAL A 13 5.56 12.99 3.96
C VAL A 13 6.11 11.57 3.87
N ILE A 14 7.18 11.34 3.10
CA ILE A 14 7.68 9.98 2.78
C ILE A 14 8.03 9.16 4.04
N PRO A 15 8.79 9.67 5.04
CA PRO A 15 9.04 8.92 6.27
C PRO A 15 7.76 8.41 6.94
N ALA A 16 6.73 9.25 7.07
CA ALA A 16 5.48 8.87 7.68
C ALA A 16 4.75 7.78 6.86
N LEU A 17 4.78 7.88 5.53
CA LEU A 17 4.21 6.85 4.65
C LEU A 17 4.97 5.53 4.76
N VAL A 18 6.30 5.56 4.88
CA VAL A 18 7.12 4.35 5.10
C VAL A 18 6.78 3.68 6.43
N GLU A 19 6.56 4.47 7.49
CA GLU A 19 6.12 3.93 8.79
C GLU A 19 4.77 3.20 8.69
N LEU A 20 3.83 3.75 7.93
CA LEU A 20 2.54 3.10 7.67
C LEU A 20 2.72 1.84 6.81
N LEU A 21 3.56 1.91 5.77
CA LEU A 21 3.85 0.80 4.87
C LEU A 21 4.39 -0.44 5.61
N ARG A 22 5.26 -0.23 6.61
CA ARG A 22 5.78 -1.31 7.49
C ARG A 22 4.70 -2.01 8.32
N GLY A 23 3.47 -1.50 8.34
CA GLY A 23 2.37 -2.09 9.10
C GLY A 23 2.34 -1.67 10.56
N LYS A 24 2.86 -0.48 10.91
CA LYS A 24 2.79 0.05 12.29
C LYS A 24 1.37 0.25 12.82
N LEU A 25 0.38 0.34 11.93
CA LEU A 25 -1.03 0.43 12.28
C LEU A 25 -1.79 -0.79 11.77
N THR A 26 -2.59 -0.65 10.72
CA THR A 26 -3.37 -1.74 10.16
C THR A 26 -3.20 -1.81 8.65
N TRP A 27 -3.71 -2.89 8.06
CA TRP A 27 -3.73 -3.09 6.61
C TRP A 27 -4.47 -1.95 5.86
N VAL A 28 -5.41 -1.27 6.53
CA VAL A 28 -6.14 -0.11 5.99
C VAL A 28 -5.17 1.05 5.74
N GLU A 29 -4.31 1.38 6.71
CA GLU A 29 -3.32 2.44 6.54
C GLU A 29 -2.17 2.02 5.62
N GLN A 30 -1.77 0.73 5.62
CA GLN A 30 -0.81 0.21 4.64
C GLN A 30 -1.30 0.43 3.20
N ARG A 31 -2.58 0.15 2.93
CA ARG A 31 -3.19 0.36 1.61
C ARG A 31 -3.10 1.82 1.17
N VAL A 32 -3.39 2.76 2.07
CA VAL A 32 -3.26 4.20 1.78
C VAL A 32 -1.80 4.58 1.53
N ALA A 33 -0.87 4.04 2.33
CA ALA A 33 0.56 4.31 2.19
C ALA A 33 1.11 3.84 0.84
N VAL A 34 0.79 2.60 0.43
CA VAL A 34 1.18 2.05 -0.88
C VAL A 34 0.64 2.94 -2.00
N GLN A 35 -0.64 3.31 -1.95
CA GLN A 35 -1.24 4.15 -2.99
C GLN A 35 -0.56 5.51 -3.10
N ALA A 36 -0.32 6.18 -1.97
CA ALA A 36 0.34 7.48 -1.93
C ALA A 36 1.77 7.39 -2.46
N LEU A 37 2.55 6.41 -2.01
CA LEU A 37 3.91 6.17 -2.50
C LEU A 37 3.94 5.82 -4.00
N GLY A 38 2.99 5.02 -4.48
CA GLY A 38 2.80 4.73 -5.90
C GLY A 38 2.56 5.97 -6.74
N HIS A 39 1.74 6.89 -6.26
CA HIS A 39 1.51 8.17 -6.92
C HIS A 39 2.78 9.04 -6.95
N LEU A 40 3.49 9.15 -5.82
CA LEU A 40 4.76 9.88 -5.76
C LEU A 40 5.85 9.24 -6.64
N ALA A 41 5.87 7.92 -6.77
CA ALA A 41 6.85 7.20 -7.60
C ALA A 41 6.54 7.27 -9.10
N THR A 42 5.33 7.70 -9.48
CA THR A 42 4.93 7.79 -10.90
C THR A 42 5.62 8.95 -11.63
N TYR A 43 5.97 10.02 -10.92
CA TYR A 43 6.60 11.20 -11.51
C TYR A 43 8.12 11.11 -11.45
N ALA A 44 8.78 11.51 -12.54
CA ALA A 44 10.24 11.50 -12.62
C ALA A 44 10.90 12.46 -11.62
N SER A 45 10.25 13.58 -11.32
CA SER A 45 10.70 14.60 -10.36
C SER A 45 10.75 14.07 -8.91
N THR A 46 9.76 13.26 -8.51
CA THR A 46 9.61 12.78 -7.13
C THR A 46 10.07 11.34 -6.91
N PHE A 47 10.22 10.54 -7.97
CA PHE A 47 10.71 9.16 -7.87
C PHE A 47 12.02 9.02 -7.08
N PRO A 48 13.08 9.84 -7.30
CA PRO A 48 14.32 9.71 -6.54
C PRO A 48 14.12 9.85 -5.02
N ALA A 49 13.19 10.70 -4.59
CA ALA A 49 12.89 10.88 -3.17
C ALA A 49 12.23 9.63 -2.56
N VAL A 50 11.39 8.93 -3.32
CA VAL A 50 10.81 7.64 -2.92
C VAL A 50 11.89 6.55 -2.92
N ALA A 51 12.65 6.42 -4.00
CA ALA A 51 13.67 5.40 -4.17
C ALA A 51 14.83 5.49 -3.16
N ASN A 52 15.07 6.68 -2.58
CA ASN A 52 16.05 6.87 -1.51
C ASN A 52 15.71 6.08 -0.23
N TYR A 53 14.47 5.61 -0.08
CA TYR A 53 14.06 4.69 0.99
C TYR A 53 14.10 3.25 0.47
N GLY A 54 15.26 2.61 0.59
CA GLY A 54 15.54 1.31 -0.05
C GLY A 54 14.61 0.16 0.35
N GLU A 55 13.92 0.26 1.49
CA GLU A 55 12.97 -0.77 1.94
C GLU A 55 11.62 -0.74 1.22
N ILE A 56 11.25 0.38 0.57
CA ILE A 56 9.92 0.52 -0.06
C ILE A 56 9.68 -0.57 -1.10
N LEU A 57 10.69 -0.89 -1.91
CA LEU A 57 10.58 -1.93 -2.94
C LEU A 57 10.32 -3.30 -2.31
N GLY A 58 11.09 -3.67 -1.29
CA GLY A 58 10.94 -4.95 -0.59
C GLY A 58 9.58 -5.09 0.11
N LEU A 59 9.13 -4.03 0.81
CA LEU A 59 7.81 -4.01 1.44
C LEU A 59 6.69 -4.11 0.41
N SER A 60 6.83 -3.47 -0.74
CA SER A 60 5.85 -3.56 -1.83
C SER A 60 5.78 -4.96 -2.42
N MET A 61 6.93 -5.62 -2.61
CA MET A 61 6.99 -7.02 -3.06
C MET A 61 6.29 -7.94 -2.06
N GLN A 62 6.60 -7.82 -0.77
CA GLN A 62 5.93 -8.58 0.28
C GLN A 62 4.41 -8.34 0.28
N LEU A 63 3.97 -7.09 0.25
CA LEU A 63 2.54 -6.78 0.23
C LEU A 63 1.85 -7.34 -1.02
N SER A 64 2.50 -7.32 -2.18
CA SER A 64 1.92 -7.87 -3.41
C SER A 64 1.61 -9.37 -3.30
N THR A 65 2.37 -10.13 -2.52
CA THR A 65 2.14 -11.58 -2.33
C THR A 65 1.27 -11.89 -1.12
N SER A 66 1.32 -11.07 -0.06
CA SER A 66 0.61 -11.34 1.21
C SER A 66 -0.70 -10.56 1.41
N SER A 67 -1.09 -9.65 0.49
CA SER A 67 -2.26 -8.76 0.67
C SER A 67 -3.55 -9.49 1.05
N LEU A 68 -3.88 -10.57 0.34
CA LEU A 68 -5.11 -11.34 0.58
C LEU A 68 -5.07 -12.01 1.96
N GLU A 69 -3.93 -12.61 2.32
CA GLU A 69 -3.72 -13.25 3.61
C GLU A 69 -3.81 -12.25 4.77
N ILE A 70 -3.19 -11.06 4.62
CA ILE A 70 -3.25 -9.97 5.61
C ILE A 70 -4.71 -9.61 5.89
N VAL A 71 -5.51 -9.35 4.86
CA VAL A 71 -6.92 -8.95 5.06
C VAL A 71 -7.74 -10.11 5.61
N TYR A 72 -7.50 -11.34 5.14
CA TYR A 72 -8.19 -12.51 5.64
C TYR A 72 -7.93 -12.71 7.14
N THR A 73 -6.66 -12.78 7.55
CA THR A 73 -6.27 -13.06 8.93
C THR A 73 -6.61 -11.89 9.86
N HIS A 74 -6.45 -10.63 9.44
CA HIS A 74 -6.69 -9.49 10.32
C HIS A 74 -8.12 -8.96 10.33
N PHE A 75 -8.96 -9.33 9.37
CA PHE A 75 -10.31 -8.77 9.25
C PHE A 75 -11.39 -9.83 9.03
N TYR A 76 -11.16 -10.80 8.14
CA TYR A 76 -12.17 -11.79 7.80
C TYR A 76 -12.34 -12.85 8.88
N GLN A 77 -11.23 -13.40 9.39
CA GLN A 77 -11.20 -14.49 10.37
C GLN A 77 -11.78 -14.07 11.75
N TYR A 78 -11.64 -12.79 12.12
CA TYR A 78 -12.09 -12.25 13.40
C TYR A 78 -13.31 -11.34 13.23
N PHE A 79 -14.38 -11.90 12.67
CA PHE A 79 -15.61 -11.17 12.38
C PHE A 79 -16.18 -10.40 13.60
N ASP A 80 -16.06 -10.97 14.79
CA ASP A 80 -16.51 -10.42 16.07
C ASP A 80 -15.60 -9.31 16.64
N ARG A 81 -14.40 -9.13 16.09
CA ARG A 81 -13.38 -8.18 16.59
C ARG A 81 -12.99 -7.11 15.57
N ARG A 82 -13.77 -6.96 14.50
CA ARG A 82 -13.54 -5.90 13.50
C ARG A 82 -13.67 -4.54 14.15
N LEU A 83 -12.70 -3.66 13.87
CA LEU A 83 -12.73 -2.28 14.36
C LEU A 83 -13.84 -1.53 13.62
N SER A 84 -14.71 -0.83 14.36
CA SER A 84 -15.87 -0.13 13.78
C SER A 84 -15.47 0.85 12.68
N TYR A 85 -14.37 1.58 12.88
CA TYR A 85 -13.90 2.55 11.89
C TYR A 85 -13.44 1.89 10.58
N HIS A 86 -12.94 0.65 10.60
CA HIS A 86 -12.63 -0.09 9.38
C HIS A 86 -13.91 -0.40 8.60
N CYS A 87 -14.94 -0.88 9.29
CA CYS A 87 -16.24 -1.13 8.70
C CYS A 87 -16.83 0.15 8.09
N ASP A 88 -16.81 1.25 8.86
CA ASP A 88 -17.31 2.54 8.42
C ASP A 88 -16.55 3.08 7.21
N LEU A 89 -15.22 2.92 7.14
CA LEU A 89 -14.42 3.32 5.99
C LEU A 89 -14.70 2.47 4.74
N LEU A 90 -14.89 1.16 4.92
CA LEU A 90 -15.18 0.23 3.82
C LEU A 90 -16.54 0.50 3.18
N THR A 91 -17.54 0.77 4.01
CA THR A 91 -18.92 0.89 3.55
C THR A 91 -19.46 2.31 3.50
N ARG A 92 -18.68 3.28 3.99
CA ARG A 92 -19.11 4.68 4.19
C ARG A 92 -20.29 4.78 5.16
N GLY A 93 -20.29 3.95 6.19
CA GLY A 93 -21.33 3.89 7.23
C GLY A 93 -22.66 3.29 6.75
N MET A 94 -22.66 2.56 5.63
CA MET A 94 -23.86 1.93 5.07
C MET A 94 -23.75 0.40 5.04
N GLY A 95 -24.89 -0.29 4.98
CA GLY A 95 -24.92 -1.74 4.78
C GLY A 95 -24.70 -2.59 6.04
N GLY A 96 -24.70 -3.90 5.84
CA GLY A 96 -24.51 -4.91 6.89
C GLY A 96 -23.23 -5.72 6.67
N ASP A 97 -23.07 -6.75 7.49
CA ASP A 97 -21.82 -7.50 7.59
C ASP A 97 -21.34 -8.20 6.30
N GLU A 98 -22.26 -8.60 5.44
CA GLU A 98 -21.94 -9.16 4.11
C GLU A 98 -21.25 -8.10 3.23
N MET A 99 -21.78 -6.88 3.20
CA MET A 99 -21.21 -5.78 2.43
C MET A 99 -19.83 -5.39 2.95
N VAL A 100 -19.65 -5.37 4.28
CA VAL A 100 -18.35 -5.11 4.91
C VAL A 100 -17.32 -6.15 4.45
N SER A 101 -17.71 -7.42 4.43
CA SER A 101 -16.81 -8.52 4.05
C SER A 101 -16.45 -8.47 2.56
N TRP A 102 -17.42 -8.23 1.69
CA TRP A 102 -17.19 -8.05 0.25
C TRP A 102 -16.29 -6.84 -0.06
N LYS A 103 -16.50 -5.71 0.64
CA LYS A 103 -15.64 -4.53 0.50
C LYS A 103 -14.22 -4.77 0.98
N ALA A 104 -14.04 -5.58 2.03
CA ALA A 104 -12.71 -5.94 2.51
C ALA A 104 -11.93 -6.74 1.45
N GLU A 105 -12.58 -7.70 0.78
CA GLU A 105 -11.99 -8.43 -0.34
C GLU A 105 -11.58 -7.50 -1.49
N GLU A 106 -12.45 -6.55 -1.86
CA GLU A 106 -12.14 -5.53 -2.87
C GLU A 106 -10.89 -4.72 -2.48
N TRP A 107 -10.79 -4.30 -1.23
CA TRP A 107 -9.63 -3.53 -0.75
C TRP A 107 -8.37 -4.38 -0.64
N ALA A 108 -8.47 -5.68 -0.38
CA ALA A 108 -7.34 -6.61 -0.43
C ALA A 108 -6.77 -6.67 -1.85
N SER A 109 -7.63 -6.76 -2.88
CA SER A 109 -7.22 -6.68 -4.27
C SER A 109 -6.60 -5.31 -4.62
N GLN A 110 -7.14 -4.21 -4.09
CA GLN A 110 -6.54 -2.88 -4.28
C GLN A 110 -5.13 -2.79 -3.67
N LEU A 111 -4.94 -3.28 -2.45
CA LEU A 111 -3.64 -3.31 -1.79
C LEU A 111 -2.62 -4.09 -2.63
N GLN A 112 -3.00 -5.25 -3.15
CA GLN A 112 -2.16 -6.05 -4.03
C GLN A 112 -1.83 -5.31 -5.33
N CYS A 113 -2.84 -4.82 -6.05
CA CYS A 113 -2.67 -4.14 -7.33
C CYS A 113 -1.85 -2.86 -7.22
N TRP A 114 -2.04 -2.06 -6.16
CA TRP A 114 -1.25 -0.86 -5.94
C TRP A 114 0.19 -1.18 -5.53
N SER A 115 0.40 -2.29 -4.80
CA SER A 115 1.75 -2.76 -4.51
C SER A 115 2.49 -3.15 -5.80
N LEU A 116 1.82 -3.86 -6.71
CA LEU A 116 2.35 -4.18 -8.03
C LEU A 116 2.61 -2.92 -8.88
N GLN A 117 1.72 -1.93 -8.83
CA GLN A 117 1.93 -0.66 -9.53
C GLN A 117 3.16 0.09 -9.00
N LEU A 118 3.37 0.11 -7.68
CA LEU A 118 4.55 0.70 -7.08
C LEU A 118 5.83 -0.06 -7.50
N ILE A 119 5.82 -1.40 -7.49
CA ILE A 119 6.93 -2.22 -8.01
C ILE A 119 7.21 -1.88 -9.48
N ASN A 120 6.17 -1.69 -10.30
CA ASN A 120 6.32 -1.35 -11.72
C ASN A 120 7.03 0.00 -11.91
N CYS A 121 6.80 0.99 -11.02
CA CYS A 121 7.56 2.26 -11.05
C CYS A 121 9.07 2.03 -10.88
N PHE A 122 9.48 1.10 -10.02
CA PHE A 122 10.89 0.71 -9.86
C PHE A 122 11.40 -0.13 -11.04
N ALA A 123 10.57 -1.02 -11.59
CA ALA A 123 10.93 -1.91 -12.69
C ALA A 123 11.32 -1.16 -13.97
N PHE A 124 10.85 0.08 -14.17
CA PHE A 124 11.29 0.94 -15.27
C PHE A 124 12.74 1.42 -15.15
N LYS A 125 13.44 1.16 -14.04
CA LYS A 125 14.84 1.55 -13.84
C LYS A 125 15.73 0.30 -13.73
N PRO A 126 16.73 0.13 -14.62
CA PRO A 126 17.58 -1.06 -14.66
C PRO A 126 18.26 -1.41 -13.34
N GLU A 127 18.60 -0.40 -12.53
CA GLU A 127 19.28 -0.57 -11.24
C GLU A 127 18.45 -1.35 -10.19
N PHE A 128 17.11 -1.38 -10.31
CA PHE A 128 16.25 -2.11 -9.37
C PHE A 128 15.90 -3.53 -9.85
N LEU A 129 16.13 -3.87 -11.12
CA LEU A 129 15.82 -5.20 -11.67
C LEU A 129 16.49 -6.35 -10.89
N PRO A 130 17.77 -6.26 -10.46
CA PRO A 130 18.39 -7.32 -9.69
C PRO A 130 17.71 -7.58 -8.34
N THR A 131 17.00 -6.59 -7.78
CA THR A 131 16.24 -6.75 -6.54
C THR A 131 14.88 -7.41 -6.80
N ILE A 132 14.22 -7.02 -7.89
CA ILE A 132 12.90 -7.55 -8.28
C ILE A 132 12.99 -9.03 -8.66
N PHE A 133 14.05 -9.45 -9.36
CA PHE A 133 14.21 -10.82 -9.84
C PHE A 133 14.97 -11.74 -8.86
N LYS A 134 15.15 -11.34 -7.59
CA LYS A 134 15.74 -12.25 -6.60
C LYS A 134 14.83 -13.45 -6.39
N PRO A 135 15.37 -14.68 -6.34
CA PRO A 135 14.58 -15.90 -6.14
C PRO A 135 14.00 -16.05 -4.72
N ASP A 136 14.23 -15.07 -3.83
CA ASP A 136 13.75 -15.07 -2.45
C ASP A 136 12.26 -14.64 -2.34
N PHE A 137 11.58 -14.37 -3.45
CA PHE A 137 10.17 -14.00 -3.55
C PHE A 137 9.42 -14.82 -4.60
#